data_AF-A0A1F2QGW3-F1
#
_entry.id   AF-A0A1F2QGW3-F1
#
_cell.length_a   1.000
_cell.length_b   1.000
_cell.length_c   1.000
_cell.angle_alpha   90.00
_cell.angle_beta   90.00
_cell.angle_gamma   90.00
#
_symmetry.space_group_name_H-M   'P 1'
#
loop_
_entity.id
_entity.type
_entity.pdbx_description
1 polymer ?
#
loop_
_entity_poly.entity_id
_entity_poly.type
_entity_poly.pdbx_seq_one_letter_code
_entity_poly.pdbx_strand_id
1 'polypeptide(L)'
;MRRLACFLATLLVGAVAAGGNLRTLEHSQPAGELTGVTITAGVGEVEIVGDNGNTVRARVEVKKKHMGWFGSKSSDDEIESLAIEPSVSGGRLTLRLKPDRHDDHDFVEYWTVYVPAAFAAEIKLGVGDATVLDVAGDVKAELGVGDVKVEGLHASFGSVRASCGVGDASLRTPAGREEGEGFIAHNLSAKGPGKAEIRAEVGVGDVTIRLR
;
A
#
# COMPACT_ATOMS: atom_id res chain seq x y z
N MET A 1 -7.39 41.00 0.09
CA MET A 1 -7.37 39.64 0.67
C MET A 1 -8.66 38.92 0.27
N ARG A 2 -8.67 38.18 -0.85
CA ARG A 2 -9.83 37.35 -1.26
C ARG A 2 -9.49 35.90 -0.90
N ARG A 3 -10.19 35.37 0.10
CA ARG A 3 -10.13 33.95 0.48
C ARG A 3 -10.80 33.16 -0.65
N LEU A 4 -10.04 32.43 -1.45
CA LEU A 4 -10.60 31.41 -2.34
C LEU A 4 -11.03 30.24 -1.47
N ALA A 5 -12.34 30.00 -1.40
CA ALA A 5 -12.89 28.78 -0.86
C ALA A 5 -12.76 27.69 -1.95
N CYS A 6 -11.80 26.78 -1.78
CA CYS A 6 -11.75 25.54 -2.56
C CYS A 6 -12.92 24.65 -2.12
N PHE A 7 -13.90 24.47 -3.02
CA PHE A 7 -14.93 23.46 -2.88
C PHE A 7 -14.30 22.08 -3.07
N LEU A 8 -14.07 21.34 -1.97
CA LEU A 8 -13.70 19.94 -2.03
C LEU A 8 -14.99 19.13 -2.27
N ALA A 9 -15.22 18.68 -3.50
CA ALA A 9 -16.31 17.80 -3.84
C ALA A 9 -15.90 16.35 -3.55
N THR A 10 -16.19 15.85 -2.35
CA THR A 10 -16.08 14.43 -2.01
C THR A 10 -17.26 13.70 -2.63
N LEU A 11 -17.02 12.94 -3.71
CA LEU A 11 -18.01 12.03 -4.26
C LEU A 11 -17.94 10.71 -3.44
N LEU A 12 -18.92 10.47 -2.58
CA LEU A 12 -19.13 9.15 -2.00
C LEU A 12 -19.75 8.24 -3.07
N VAL A 13 -18.94 7.37 -3.67
CA VAL A 13 -19.45 6.27 -4.50
C VAL A 13 -19.93 5.17 -3.56
N GLY A 14 -21.18 4.75 -3.74
CA GLY A 14 -21.87 3.83 -2.85
C GLY A 14 -21.26 2.43 -2.84
N ALA A 15 -21.25 1.80 -1.66
CA ALA A 15 -20.89 0.40 -1.50
C ALA A 15 -21.93 -0.50 -2.20
N VAL A 16 -21.48 -1.37 -3.11
CA VAL A 16 -22.30 -2.49 -3.57
C VAL A 16 -22.20 -3.59 -2.52
N ALA A 17 -23.27 -3.81 -1.77
CA ALA A 17 -23.35 -4.92 -0.82
C ALA A 17 -23.56 -6.24 -1.60
N ALA A 18 -22.50 -7.02 -1.77
CA ALA A 18 -22.60 -8.46 -1.97
C ALA A 18 -22.57 -9.11 -0.58
N GLY A 19 -23.52 -10.00 -0.27
CA GLY A 19 -23.86 -10.35 1.11
C GLY A 19 -22.78 -10.98 2.00
N GLY A 20 -22.95 -10.78 3.32
CA GLY A 20 -22.51 -11.60 4.47
C GLY A 20 -21.03 -11.58 4.87
N ASN A 21 -20.11 -11.68 3.93
CA ASN A 21 -18.69 -11.91 4.26
C ASN A 21 -17.70 -11.11 3.39
N LEU A 22 -18.23 -10.35 2.45
CA LEU A 22 -17.46 -9.55 1.51
C LEU A 22 -17.95 -8.13 1.55
N ARG A 23 -17.03 -7.17 1.61
CA ARG A 23 -17.38 -5.78 1.40
C ARG A 23 -16.38 -5.10 0.52
N THR A 24 -16.88 -4.38 -0.49
CA THR A 24 -16.06 -3.51 -1.31
C THR A 24 -16.30 -2.07 -0.92
N LEU A 25 -15.21 -1.35 -0.66
CA LEU A 25 -15.20 0.07 -0.38
C LEU A 25 -14.32 0.76 -1.41
N GLU A 26 -14.70 1.97 -1.81
CA GLU A 26 -13.98 2.76 -2.79
C GLU A 26 -13.78 4.19 -2.27
N HIS A 27 -12.65 4.78 -2.62
CA HIS A 27 -12.34 6.18 -2.36
C HIS A 27 -11.68 6.78 -3.60
N SER A 28 -12.12 7.97 -4.01
CA SER A 28 -11.47 8.72 -5.07
C SER A 28 -11.45 10.21 -4.78
N GLN A 29 -10.32 10.84 -5.08
CA GLN A 29 -10.19 12.29 -5.06
C GLN A 29 -9.13 12.78 -6.06
N PRO A 30 -9.26 14.02 -6.56
CA PRO A 30 -8.18 14.67 -7.30
C PRO A 30 -6.88 14.72 -6.50
N ALA A 31 -5.75 14.55 -7.18
CA ALA A 31 -4.42 14.68 -6.59
C ALA A 31 -4.22 16.07 -5.97
N GLY A 32 -4.64 17.14 -6.66
CA GLY A 32 -4.54 18.51 -6.13
C GLY A 32 -3.11 18.85 -5.72
N GLU A 33 -2.93 19.18 -4.43
CA GLU A 33 -1.63 19.49 -3.82
C GLU A 33 -0.94 18.26 -3.20
N LEU A 34 -1.52 17.07 -3.35
CA LEU A 34 -0.93 15.84 -2.83
C LEU A 34 0.32 15.46 -3.63
N THR A 35 1.31 14.95 -2.91
CA THR A 35 2.58 14.49 -3.43
C THR A 35 2.83 13.02 -3.11
N GLY A 36 1.94 12.37 -2.35
CA GLY A 36 2.09 10.97 -2.02
C GLY A 36 0.88 10.34 -1.34
N VAL A 37 0.91 9.02 -1.25
CA VAL A 37 -0.08 8.19 -0.59
C VAL A 37 0.59 7.31 0.47
N THR A 38 -0.12 7.04 1.56
CA THR A 38 0.25 6.04 2.56
C THR A 38 -0.94 5.10 2.76
N ILE A 39 -0.74 3.80 2.59
CA ILE A 39 -1.74 2.77 2.90
C ILE A 39 -1.35 2.09 4.20
N THR A 40 -2.29 1.97 5.12
CA THR A 40 -2.13 1.22 6.38
C THR A 40 -3.15 0.11 6.42
N ALA A 41 -2.68 -1.13 6.51
CA ALA A 41 -3.51 -2.34 6.56
C ALA A 41 -2.98 -3.31 7.62
N GLY A 42 -3.87 -4.12 8.19
CA GLY A 42 -3.50 -5.13 9.19
C GLY A 42 -3.01 -6.42 8.51
N VAL A 43 -3.95 -7.12 7.87
CA VAL A 43 -3.72 -8.42 7.22
C VAL A 43 -4.26 -8.40 5.80
N GLY A 44 -3.46 -8.82 4.82
CA GLY A 44 -3.91 -9.03 3.44
C GLY A 44 -2.91 -8.56 2.40
N GLU A 45 -3.39 -7.96 1.32
CA GLU A 45 -2.59 -7.57 0.17
C GLU A 45 -2.77 -6.08 -0.12
N VAL A 46 -1.67 -5.40 -0.43
CA VAL A 46 -1.69 -3.99 -0.82
C VAL A 46 -0.94 -3.80 -2.13
N GLU A 47 -1.66 -3.38 -3.17
CA GLU A 47 -1.09 -3.00 -4.45
C GLU A 47 -1.24 -1.49 -4.68
N ILE A 48 -0.12 -0.80 -4.91
CA ILE A 48 -0.09 0.60 -5.35
C ILE A 48 0.46 0.67 -6.78
N VAL A 49 -0.27 1.31 -7.68
CA VAL A 49 0.07 1.44 -9.10
C VAL A 49 0.16 2.91 -9.49
N GLY A 50 1.32 3.31 -10.00
CA GLY A 50 1.53 4.60 -10.64
C GLY A 50 0.91 4.65 -12.04
N ASP A 51 0.12 5.68 -12.33
CA ASP A 51 -0.47 5.93 -13.64
C ASP A 51 -0.26 7.37 -14.12
N ASN A 52 -0.69 7.66 -15.35
CA ASN A 52 -0.61 8.99 -15.94
C ASN A 52 -1.80 9.90 -15.59
N GLY A 53 -2.62 9.49 -14.62
CA GLY A 53 -3.77 10.23 -14.15
C GLY A 53 -3.40 11.32 -13.14
N ASN A 54 -4.42 12.07 -12.71
CA ASN A 54 -4.31 13.13 -11.70
C ASN A 54 -5.26 12.90 -10.53
N THR A 55 -5.66 11.65 -10.30
CA THR A 55 -6.61 11.24 -9.27
C THR A 55 -6.00 10.13 -8.45
N VAL A 56 -6.19 10.17 -7.14
CA VAL A 56 -6.01 8.97 -6.31
C VAL A 56 -7.30 8.16 -6.37
N ARG A 57 -7.21 6.87 -6.66
CA ARG A 57 -8.34 5.93 -6.69
C ARG A 57 -7.97 4.70 -5.88
N ALA A 58 -8.63 4.49 -4.76
CA ALA A 58 -8.43 3.32 -3.91
C ALA A 58 -9.69 2.47 -3.91
N ARG A 59 -9.50 1.16 -4.01
CA ARG A 59 -10.52 0.16 -3.77
C ARG A 59 -9.96 -0.82 -2.74
N VAL A 60 -10.79 -1.19 -1.77
CA VAL A 60 -10.48 -2.28 -0.84
C VAL A 60 -11.61 -3.28 -0.84
N GLU A 61 -11.26 -4.54 -1.04
CA GLU A 61 -12.14 -5.67 -0.81
C GLU A 61 -11.79 -6.29 0.53
N VAL A 62 -12.76 -6.38 1.44
CA VAL A 62 -12.57 -6.93 2.78
C VAL A 62 -13.31 -8.24 2.89
N LYS A 63 -12.60 -9.31 3.29
CA LYS A 63 -13.16 -10.64 3.50
C LYS A 63 -13.10 -11.04 4.97
N LYS A 64 -14.19 -11.63 5.48
CA LYS A 64 -14.21 -12.28 6.80
C LYS A 64 -13.80 -13.76 6.68
N LYS A 65 -12.79 -14.20 7.45
CA LYS A 65 -12.20 -15.56 7.42
C LYS A 65 -13.05 -16.62 8.12
N HIS A 66 -13.71 -16.30 9.24
CA HIS A 66 -14.39 -17.31 10.07
C HIS A 66 -15.91 -17.11 10.11
N MET A 67 -16.65 -18.14 9.67
CA MET A 67 -18.08 -18.30 9.94
C MET A 67 -18.21 -19.33 11.06
N GLY A 68 -18.31 -18.87 12.32
CA GLY A 68 -18.66 -19.77 13.41
C GLY A 68 -20.01 -20.43 13.13
N TRP A 69 -20.15 -21.74 13.41
CA TRP A 69 -21.40 -22.52 13.23
C TRP A 69 -22.60 -21.86 13.94
N PHE A 70 -22.39 -21.00 14.93
CA PHE A 70 -23.44 -20.17 15.53
C PHE A 70 -23.41 -18.75 14.95
N GLY A 71 -24.03 -18.56 13.78
CA GLY A 71 -24.13 -17.26 13.10
C GLY A 71 -24.94 -16.25 13.90
N SER A 72 -24.24 -15.38 14.64
CA SER A 72 -24.80 -14.22 15.33
C SER A 72 -24.89 -13.02 14.37
N LYS A 73 -26.02 -12.31 14.39
CA LYS A 73 -26.27 -11.03 13.69
C LYS A 73 -25.15 -9.98 13.86
N SER A 74 -24.36 -10.05 14.94
CA SER A 74 -23.22 -9.15 15.20
C SER A 74 -22.17 -9.15 14.09
N SER A 75 -22.01 -10.29 13.39
CA SER A 75 -20.94 -10.47 12.41
C SER A 75 -21.12 -9.71 11.10
N ASP A 76 -22.37 -9.52 10.66
CA ASP A 76 -22.68 -8.80 9.43
C ASP A 76 -22.63 -7.28 9.69
N ASP A 77 -23.11 -6.84 10.85
CA ASP A 77 -22.99 -5.44 11.31
C ASP A 77 -21.52 -5.00 11.39
N GLU A 78 -20.61 -5.90 11.77
CA GLU A 78 -19.18 -5.62 11.90
C GLU A 78 -18.51 -5.30 10.55
N ILE A 79 -18.78 -6.08 9.51
CA ILE A 79 -18.22 -5.83 8.18
C ILE A 79 -18.91 -4.63 7.52
N GLU A 80 -20.20 -4.42 7.78
CA GLU A 80 -20.99 -3.27 7.31
C GLU A 80 -20.66 -1.94 8.01
N SER A 81 -19.98 -1.98 9.16
CA SER A 81 -19.46 -0.77 9.83
C SER A 81 -18.17 -0.21 9.22
N LEU A 82 -17.46 -1.02 8.43
CA LEU A 82 -16.18 -0.63 7.82
C LEU A 82 -16.29 0.60 6.89
N ALA A 83 -15.29 1.46 6.90
CA ALA A 83 -15.18 2.57 5.96
C ALA A 83 -13.71 2.87 5.69
N ILE A 84 -13.41 3.38 4.49
CA ILE A 84 -12.11 3.98 4.23
C ILE A 84 -12.08 5.34 4.93
N GLU A 85 -11.10 5.56 5.79
CA GLU A 85 -10.84 6.85 6.44
C GLU A 85 -9.70 7.57 5.71
N PRO A 86 -9.99 8.57 4.86
CA PRO A 86 -8.97 9.42 4.27
C PRO A 86 -8.51 10.50 5.26
N SER A 87 -7.20 10.68 5.38
CA SER A 87 -6.59 11.76 6.16
C SER A 87 -5.47 12.43 5.37
N VAL A 88 -5.49 13.76 5.27
CA VAL A 88 -4.47 14.51 4.54
C VAL A 88 -3.60 15.29 5.51
N SER A 89 -2.30 15.09 5.44
CA SER A 89 -1.31 15.85 6.23
C SER A 89 -0.03 16.04 5.44
N GLY A 90 0.46 17.28 5.35
CA GLY A 90 1.73 17.60 4.69
C GLY A 90 1.81 17.15 3.22
N GLY A 91 0.71 17.20 2.48
CA GLY A 91 0.65 16.73 1.08
C GLY A 91 0.60 15.20 0.92
N ARG A 92 0.51 14.43 2.01
CA ARG A 92 0.28 12.97 1.94
C ARG A 92 -1.17 12.63 2.28
N LEU A 93 -1.75 11.75 1.47
CA LEU A 93 -3.03 11.10 1.76
C LEU A 93 -2.78 9.76 2.45
N THR A 94 -3.19 9.62 3.71
CA THR A 94 -3.25 8.33 4.39
C THR A 94 -4.63 7.70 4.21
N LEU A 95 -4.67 6.44 3.79
CA LEU A 95 -5.88 5.62 3.72
C LEU A 95 -5.73 4.41 4.63
N ARG A 96 -6.78 4.12 5.39
CA ARG A 96 -6.92 2.94 6.27
C ARG A 96 -8.39 2.58 6.45
N LEU A 97 -8.67 1.39 6.94
CA LEU A 97 -10.01 1.02 7.39
C LEU A 97 -10.32 1.56 8.78
N LYS A 98 -11.58 1.94 8.99
CA LYS A 98 -12.19 2.19 10.30
C LYS A 98 -13.48 1.37 10.48
N PRO A 99 -13.80 0.91 11.70
CA PRO A 99 -12.99 0.99 12.92
C PRO A 99 -11.64 0.26 12.79
N ASP A 100 -10.65 0.70 13.55
CA ASP A 100 -9.31 0.12 13.50
C ASP A 100 -9.35 -1.29 14.09
N ARG A 101 -8.77 -2.24 13.37
CA ARG A 101 -8.88 -3.68 13.59
C ARG A 101 -7.50 -4.33 13.47
N HIS A 102 -6.43 -3.58 13.77
CA HIS A 102 -5.04 -3.98 13.53
C HIS A 102 -4.66 -5.38 14.06
N ASP A 103 -5.26 -5.81 15.17
CA ASP A 103 -5.00 -7.12 15.79
C ASP A 103 -6.04 -8.19 15.41
N ASP A 104 -7.04 -7.84 14.62
CA ASP A 104 -8.16 -8.71 14.26
C ASP A 104 -7.86 -9.47 12.96
N HIS A 105 -7.40 -10.71 13.13
CA HIS A 105 -7.02 -11.62 12.06
C HIS A 105 -8.23 -12.25 11.35
N ASP A 106 -9.46 -11.93 11.77
CA ASP A 106 -10.68 -12.39 11.12
C ASP A 106 -10.98 -11.64 9.81
N PHE A 107 -10.32 -10.50 9.57
CA PHE A 107 -10.48 -9.73 8.34
C PHE A 107 -9.23 -9.79 7.47
N VAL A 108 -9.44 -9.88 6.15
CA VAL A 108 -8.39 -9.79 5.14
C VAL A 108 -8.72 -8.66 4.18
N GLU A 109 -7.78 -7.75 4.01
CA GLU A 109 -7.92 -6.54 3.20
C GLU A 109 -7.16 -6.72 1.88
N TYR A 110 -7.83 -6.53 0.74
CA TYR A 110 -7.21 -6.52 -0.59
C TYR A 110 -7.31 -5.11 -1.16
N TRP A 111 -6.24 -4.33 -1.01
CA TRP A 111 -6.17 -2.96 -1.48
C TRP A 111 -5.59 -2.88 -2.90
N THR A 112 -6.26 -2.13 -3.76
CA THR A 112 -5.72 -1.69 -5.06
C THR A 112 -5.82 -0.17 -5.13
N VAL A 113 -4.69 0.50 -5.31
CA VAL A 113 -4.59 1.96 -5.25
C VAL A 113 -3.86 2.51 -6.46
N TYR A 114 -4.56 3.28 -7.27
CA TYR A 114 -3.98 4.03 -8.39
C TYR A 114 -3.64 5.45 -7.96
N VAL A 115 -2.43 5.88 -8.30
CA VAL A 115 -1.91 7.23 -8.02
C VAL A 115 -1.19 7.80 -9.22
N PRO A 116 -1.06 9.13 -9.35
CA PRO A 116 -0.14 9.72 -10.33
C PRO A 116 1.27 9.16 -10.14
N ALA A 117 1.94 8.76 -11.23
CA ALA A 117 3.25 8.10 -11.17
C ALA A 117 4.32 8.91 -10.42
N ALA A 118 4.20 10.25 -10.39
CA ALA A 118 5.13 11.11 -9.67
C ALA A 118 4.99 11.07 -8.13
N PHE A 119 3.98 10.38 -7.58
CA PHE A 119 3.72 10.33 -6.15
C PHE A 119 4.80 9.55 -5.40
N ALA A 120 5.04 9.91 -4.14
CA ALA A 120 5.63 8.98 -3.19
C ALA A 120 4.59 7.95 -2.72
N ALA A 121 4.99 6.70 -2.57
CA ALA A 121 4.15 5.61 -2.10
C ALA A 121 4.69 5.04 -0.79
N GLU A 122 3.84 4.90 0.22
CA GLU A 122 4.18 4.22 1.47
C GLU A 122 3.15 3.13 1.79
N ILE A 123 3.61 1.93 2.14
CA ILE A 123 2.79 0.82 2.63
C ILE A 123 3.25 0.46 4.03
N LYS A 124 2.30 0.36 4.95
CA LYS A 124 2.49 -0.21 6.30
C LYS A 124 1.54 -1.38 6.45
N LEU A 125 2.08 -2.58 6.54
CA LEU A 125 1.30 -3.81 6.56
C LEU A 125 1.78 -4.74 7.68
N GLY A 126 0.85 -5.26 8.49
CA GLY A 126 1.19 -6.21 9.53
C GLY A 126 1.60 -7.56 8.95
N VAL A 127 0.67 -8.20 8.21
CA VAL A 127 0.85 -9.52 7.61
C VAL A 127 0.31 -9.59 6.19
N GLY A 128 1.11 -10.12 5.26
CA GLY A 128 0.75 -10.39 3.88
C GLY A 128 1.65 -9.64 2.90
N ASP A 129 1.16 -9.37 1.69
CA ASP A 129 2.03 -8.98 0.59
C ASP A 129 1.82 -7.53 0.15
N ALA A 130 2.91 -6.86 -0.19
CA ALA A 130 2.90 -5.48 -0.66
C ALA A 130 3.55 -5.37 -2.02
N THR A 131 2.81 -4.80 -2.98
CA THR A 131 3.28 -4.58 -4.35
C THR A 131 3.22 -3.10 -4.70
N VAL A 132 4.31 -2.55 -5.23
CA VAL A 132 4.36 -1.19 -5.78
C VAL A 132 4.83 -1.24 -7.23
N LEU A 133 4.01 -0.74 -8.15
CA LEU A 133 4.24 -0.80 -9.59
C LEU A 133 4.29 0.60 -10.21
N ASP A 134 5.32 0.88 -11.01
CA ASP A 134 5.45 2.05 -11.88
C ASP A 134 5.28 3.42 -11.19
N VAL A 135 5.57 3.48 -9.90
CA VAL A 135 5.77 4.73 -9.15
C VAL A 135 7.19 5.25 -9.43
N ALA A 136 7.32 6.56 -9.64
CA ALA A 136 8.57 7.25 -9.91
C ALA A 136 9.04 8.16 -8.75
N GLY A 137 8.18 8.40 -7.74
CA GLY A 137 8.58 9.02 -6.49
C GLY A 137 9.13 8.02 -5.48
N ASP A 138 9.40 8.49 -4.25
CA ASP A 138 9.95 7.65 -3.20
C ASP A 138 9.00 6.49 -2.85
N VAL A 139 9.55 5.29 -2.71
CA VAL A 139 8.81 4.07 -2.34
C VAL A 139 9.28 3.62 -0.97
N LYS A 140 8.33 3.44 -0.05
CA LYS A 140 8.58 2.90 1.29
C LYS A 140 7.62 1.77 1.61
N ALA A 141 8.13 0.61 1.99
CA ALA A 141 7.31 -0.53 2.44
C ALA A 141 7.83 -1.04 3.78
N GLU A 142 6.95 -1.12 4.77
CA GLU A 142 7.24 -1.64 6.11
C GLU A 142 6.27 -2.79 6.41
N LEU A 143 6.79 -4.01 6.48
CA LEU A 143 6.03 -5.24 6.71
C LEU A 143 6.50 -5.97 7.97
N GLY A 144 5.54 -6.49 8.74
CA GLY A 144 5.84 -7.44 9.81
C GLY A 144 6.20 -8.82 9.25
N VAL A 145 5.27 -9.42 8.51
CA VAL A 145 5.42 -10.74 7.87
C VAL A 145 4.85 -10.74 6.46
N GLY A 146 5.55 -11.31 5.50
CA GLY A 146 5.14 -11.45 4.09
C GLY A 146 6.10 -10.76 3.14
N ASP A 147 5.74 -10.66 1.86
CA ASP A 147 6.69 -10.29 0.82
C ASP A 147 6.47 -8.88 0.27
N VAL A 148 7.58 -8.21 -0.07
CA VAL A 148 7.57 -6.91 -0.76
C VAL A 148 8.03 -7.07 -2.19
N LYS A 149 7.23 -6.57 -3.11
CA LYS A 149 7.56 -6.47 -4.53
C LYS A 149 7.54 -5.01 -5.00
N VAL A 150 8.64 -4.55 -5.58
CA VAL A 150 8.71 -3.22 -6.22
C VAL A 150 9.14 -3.36 -7.67
N GLU A 151 8.33 -2.86 -8.60
CA GLU A 151 8.67 -2.77 -10.02
C GLU A 151 8.59 -1.33 -10.51
N GLY A 152 9.58 -0.88 -11.28
CA GLY A 152 9.58 0.49 -11.80
C GLY A 152 10.72 0.78 -12.76
N LEU A 153 10.85 2.05 -13.16
CA LEU A 153 11.89 2.49 -14.08
C LEU A 153 13.21 2.70 -13.33
N HIS A 154 14.28 2.07 -13.79
CA HIS A 154 15.62 2.24 -13.22
C HIS A 154 16.08 3.71 -13.24
N ALA A 155 15.64 4.48 -14.25
CA ALA A 155 15.91 5.91 -14.37
C ALA A 155 15.31 6.77 -13.24
N SER A 156 14.30 6.27 -12.52
CA SER A 156 13.63 7.02 -11.45
C SER A 156 14.39 6.98 -10.13
N PHE A 157 15.11 5.90 -9.85
CA PHE A 157 15.66 5.64 -8.52
C PHE A 157 17.17 5.89 -8.43
N GLY A 158 17.58 6.65 -7.42
CA GLY A 158 18.96 6.99 -7.10
C GLY A 158 19.56 6.12 -6.00
N SER A 159 18.72 5.62 -5.09
CA SER A 159 19.11 4.73 -3.99
C SER A 159 18.08 3.64 -3.78
N VAL A 160 18.57 2.45 -3.46
CA VAL A 160 17.75 1.29 -3.10
C VAL A 160 18.28 0.72 -1.80
N ARG A 161 17.40 0.53 -0.82
CA ARG A 161 17.67 -0.13 0.46
C ARG A 161 16.60 -1.18 0.71
N ALA A 162 17.01 -2.42 0.89
CA ALA A 162 16.12 -3.49 1.31
C ALA A 162 16.73 -4.22 2.51
N SER A 163 15.89 -4.53 3.51
CA SER A 163 16.29 -5.25 4.71
C SER A 163 15.20 -6.25 5.07
N CYS A 164 15.58 -7.49 5.35
CA CYS A 164 14.72 -8.49 5.94
C CYS A 164 15.35 -9.07 7.19
N GLY A 165 14.55 -9.30 8.24
CA GLY A 165 15.01 -9.96 9.47
C GLY A 165 15.25 -11.45 9.27
N VAL A 166 14.37 -12.10 8.51
CA VAL A 166 14.48 -13.47 8.01
C VAL A 166 13.92 -13.52 6.60
N GLY A 167 14.72 -13.94 5.63
CA GLY A 167 14.36 -14.03 4.21
C GLY A 167 15.47 -13.50 3.32
N ASP A 168 15.14 -13.32 2.05
CA ASP A 168 16.07 -12.85 1.02
C ASP A 168 15.70 -11.45 0.51
N ALA A 169 16.71 -10.67 0.13
CA ALA A 169 16.52 -9.42 -0.60
C ALA A 169 17.20 -9.53 -1.96
N SER A 170 16.50 -9.16 -3.04
CA SER A 170 17.04 -9.19 -4.40
C SER A 170 16.71 -7.93 -5.18
N LEU A 171 17.67 -7.48 -5.98
CA LEU A 171 17.53 -6.37 -6.90
C LEU A 171 17.94 -6.80 -8.30
N ARG A 172 17.11 -6.50 -9.29
CA ARG A 172 17.45 -6.62 -10.70
C ARG A 172 17.33 -5.27 -11.38
N THR A 173 18.40 -4.85 -12.06
CA THR A 173 18.46 -3.62 -12.85
C THR A 173 18.97 -3.93 -14.27
N PRO A 174 18.95 -2.96 -15.21
CA PRO A 174 19.67 -3.09 -16.47
C PRO A 174 21.20 -3.25 -16.30
N ALA A 175 21.76 -2.84 -15.15
CA ALA A 175 23.19 -2.99 -14.87
C ALA A 175 23.57 -4.38 -14.33
N GLY A 176 22.61 -5.16 -13.82
CA GLY A 176 22.87 -6.49 -13.30
C GLY A 176 21.86 -6.96 -12.25
N ARG A 177 22.22 -8.04 -11.55
CA ARG A 177 21.48 -8.57 -10.40
C ARG A 177 22.35 -8.43 -9.16
N GLU A 178 21.74 -7.99 -8.07
CA GLU A 178 22.33 -7.89 -6.74
C GLU A 178 21.46 -8.68 -5.75
N GLU A 179 22.10 -9.31 -4.77
CA GLU A 179 21.45 -10.09 -3.71
C GLU A 179 21.89 -9.53 -2.36
N GLY A 180 21.00 -9.62 -1.37
CA GLY A 180 21.26 -9.15 -0.03
C GLY A 180 22.31 -10.01 0.65
N GLU A 181 23.19 -9.36 1.41
CA GLU A 181 24.23 -10.01 2.19
C GLU A 181 23.75 -10.25 3.63
N GLY A 182 24.05 -11.42 4.18
CA GLY A 182 23.51 -11.83 5.48
C GLY A 182 23.70 -13.32 5.75
N PHE A 183 23.51 -13.73 7.01
CA PHE A 183 23.38 -15.15 7.37
C PHE A 183 21.93 -15.52 7.75
N ILE A 184 21.21 -14.60 8.39
CA ILE A 184 19.79 -14.77 8.78
C ILE A 184 19.01 -13.54 8.31
N ALA A 185 19.50 -12.36 8.66
CA ALA A 185 19.00 -11.09 8.14
C ALA A 185 19.80 -10.69 6.90
N HIS A 186 19.13 -10.39 5.80
CA HIS A 186 19.76 -9.94 4.56
C HIS A 186 19.57 -8.45 4.36
N ASN A 187 20.64 -7.76 3.96
CA ASN A 187 20.62 -6.34 3.66
C ASN A 187 21.15 -6.11 2.25
N LEU A 188 20.43 -5.30 1.49
CA LEU A 188 20.79 -4.91 0.13
C LEU A 188 20.82 -3.39 0.05
N SER A 189 21.90 -2.86 -0.53
CA SER A 189 22.04 -1.43 -0.79
C SER A 189 22.65 -1.21 -2.17
N ALA A 190 21.92 -0.50 -3.03
CA ALA A 190 22.37 -0.18 -4.39
C ALA A 190 22.17 1.31 -4.71
N LYS A 191 22.86 1.76 -5.76
CA LYS A 191 22.71 3.11 -6.32
C LYS A 191 22.22 3.04 -7.75
N GLY A 192 21.42 4.03 -8.13
CA GLY A 192 20.90 4.18 -9.48
C GLY A 192 21.06 5.60 -10.02
N PRO A 193 20.64 5.84 -11.27
CA PRO A 193 20.78 7.11 -11.95
C PRO A 193 19.73 8.18 -11.57
N GLY A 194 18.67 7.77 -10.87
CA GLY A 194 17.53 8.64 -10.59
C GLY A 194 17.66 9.47 -9.31
N LYS A 195 16.52 9.99 -8.85
CA LYS A 195 16.44 10.86 -7.66
C LYS A 195 15.61 10.27 -6.53
N ALA A 196 14.67 9.37 -6.85
CA ALA A 196 13.81 8.75 -5.86
C ALA A 196 14.56 7.67 -5.08
N GLU A 197 14.06 7.35 -3.89
CA GLU A 197 14.56 6.27 -3.06
C GLU A 197 13.56 5.11 -2.98
N ILE A 198 14.07 3.87 -2.95
CA ILE A 198 13.31 2.69 -2.51
C ILE A 198 13.84 2.27 -1.14
N ARG A 199 12.93 2.15 -0.16
CA ARG A 199 13.20 1.56 1.15
C ARG A 199 12.17 0.48 1.48
N ALA A 200 12.60 -0.77 1.57
CA ALA A 200 11.76 -1.90 1.92
C ALA A 200 12.30 -2.60 3.18
N GLU A 201 11.46 -2.74 4.19
CA GLU A 201 11.79 -3.39 5.46
C GLU A 201 10.75 -4.46 5.77
N VAL A 202 11.22 -5.68 6.00
CA VAL A 202 10.37 -6.84 6.29
C VAL A 202 10.89 -7.54 7.54
N GLY A 203 10.02 -7.88 8.49
CA GLY A 203 10.41 -8.71 9.64
C GLY A 203 10.75 -10.13 9.20
N VAL A 204 9.78 -10.81 8.58
CA VAL A 204 9.92 -12.17 8.03
C VAL A 204 9.30 -12.23 6.64
N GLY A 205 10.09 -12.58 5.63
CA GLY A 205 9.68 -12.64 4.23
C GLY A 205 10.72 -12.02 3.31
N ASP A 206 10.42 -12.03 2.02
CA ASP A 206 11.36 -11.66 0.97
C ASP A 206 11.10 -10.27 0.41
N VAL A 207 12.16 -9.63 -0.08
CA VAL A 207 12.09 -8.36 -0.81
C VAL A 207 12.59 -8.57 -2.23
N THR A 208 11.72 -8.34 -3.21
CA THR A 208 12.06 -8.41 -4.64
C THR A 208 11.89 -7.05 -5.29
N ILE A 209 12.99 -6.50 -5.81
CA ILE A 209 13.00 -5.23 -6.53
C ILE A 209 13.44 -5.45 -7.97
N ARG A 210 12.60 -5.04 -8.92
CA ARG A 210 12.88 -5.14 -10.35
C ARG A 210 12.77 -3.79 -11.03
N LEU A 211 13.91 -3.23 -11.39
CA LEU A 211 14.03 -1.98 -12.11
C LEU A 211 14.37 -2.26 -13.58
N ARG A 212 13.60 -1.65 -14.49
CA ARG A 212 13.74 -1.82 -15.95
C ARG A 212 14.25 -0.56 -16.64
#